data_AF-C5KYV1-F1
#
_entry.id   AF-C5KYV1-F1
#
_cell.length_a   1.000
_cell.length_b   1.000
_cell.length_c   1.000
_cell.angle_alpha   90.00
_cell.angle_beta   90.00
_cell.angle_gamma   90.00
#
_symmetry.space_group_name_H-M   'P 1'
#
loop_
_entity.id
_entity.type
_entity.pdbx_description
1 polymer ?
#
loop_
_entity_poly.entity_id
_entity_poly.type
_entity_poly.pdbx_seq_one_letter_code
_entity_poly.pdbx_strand_id
1 'polypeptide(L)'
;MTREVRDSDRDAAREPCPDRIVEDLGGAFGMGCVGGFLWHFVKGARNSPRGERLHGALYSAKTRAPILGSSFAVWGGTFSAFDCSLQYIRQRDDHWNAIASGFLTGGG
;
A
#
# COMPACT_ATOMS: atom_id res chain seq x y z
N MET A 1 7.70 10.94 -26.64
CA MET A 1 7.76 9.72 -25.81
C MET A 1 8.83 9.77 -24.69
N THR A 2 9.35 10.94 -24.26
CA THR A 2 10.23 11.08 -23.06
C THR A 2 10.03 12.43 -22.33
N ARG A 3 8.87 13.07 -22.50
CA ARG A 3 8.54 14.36 -21.84
C ARG A 3 7.33 14.31 -20.90
N GLU A 4 6.42 13.34 -21.06
CA GLU A 4 5.28 13.16 -20.13
C GLU A 4 5.70 12.60 -18.76
N VAL A 5 6.72 11.73 -18.70
CA VAL A 5 7.20 11.15 -17.42
C VAL A 5 7.93 12.17 -16.53
N ARG A 6 8.45 13.27 -17.08
CA ARG A 6 9.23 14.28 -16.33
C ARG A 6 8.41 15.51 -15.90
N ASP A 7 7.25 15.73 -16.50
CA ASP A 7 6.35 16.83 -16.12
C ASP A 7 5.43 16.42 -14.96
N SER A 8 5.07 15.12 -14.89
CA SER A 8 4.31 14.54 -13.77
C SER A 8 4.99 14.72 -12.40
N ASP A 9 6.31 14.89 -12.34
CA ASP A 9 7.08 15.06 -11.09
C ASP A 9 6.98 16.49 -10.51
N ARG A 10 6.63 17.48 -11.36
CA ARG A 10 6.48 18.90 -10.95
C ARG A 10 5.06 19.28 -10.58
N ASP A 11 4.08 18.51 -11.05
CA ASP A 11 2.67 18.62 -10.66
C ASP A 11 2.26 17.57 -9.60
N ALA A 12 3.03 16.50 -9.38
CA ALA A 12 2.87 15.58 -8.23
C ALA A 12 3.05 16.26 -6.85
N ALA A 13 3.59 17.48 -6.81
CA ALA A 13 3.69 18.30 -5.62
C ALA A 13 2.41 19.10 -5.32
N ARG A 14 1.40 19.07 -6.20
CA ARG A 14 0.16 19.86 -6.09
C ARG A 14 -1.13 19.06 -6.27
N GLU A 15 -1.07 17.74 -6.16
CA GLU A 15 -2.32 16.99 -6.05
C GLU A 15 -2.97 17.31 -4.69
N PRO A 16 -4.22 17.80 -4.68
CA PRO A 16 -4.89 18.16 -3.44
C PRO A 16 -4.98 16.93 -2.55
N CYS A 17 -4.82 17.14 -1.24
CA CYS A 17 -5.04 16.12 -0.21
C CYS A 17 -6.53 15.83 -0.08
N PRO A 18 -7.13 15.20 -1.10
CA PRO A 18 -7.53 13.81 -0.94
C PRO A 18 -7.07 12.86 -2.05
N ASP A 19 -6.69 13.33 -3.23
CA ASP A 19 -6.44 12.49 -4.40
C ASP A 19 -5.16 11.65 -4.23
N ARG A 20 -4.08 12.26 -3.73
CA ARG A 20 -2.81 11.58 -3.43
C ARG A 20 -2.94 10.44 -2.41
N ILE A 21 -3.82 10.61 -1.42
CA ILE A 21 -4.07 9.59 -0.39
C ILE A 21 -4.80 8.39 -0.99
N VAL A 22 -5.79 8.65 -1.87
CA VAL A 22 -6.55 7.59 -2.56
C VAL A 22 -5.65 6.82 -3.53
N GLU A 23 -4.74 7.51 -4.21
CA GLU A 23 -3.79 6.87 -5.13
C GLU A 23 -2.77 5.99 -4.38
N ASP A 24 -2.23 6.46 -3.25
CA ASP A 24 -1.35 5.67 -2.38
C ASP A 24 -2.07 4.48 -1.74
N LEU A 25 -3.33 4.67 -1.28
CA LEU A 25 -4.18 3.60 -0.76
C LEU A 25 -4.41 2.51 -1.82
N GLY A 26 -4.77 2.92 -3.03
CA GLY A 26 -5.04 2.02 -4.15
C GLY A 26 -3.79 1.27 -4.61
N GLY A 27 -2.66 1.98 -4.73
CA GLY A 27 -1.37 1.41 -5.09
C GLY A 27 -0.89 0.38 -4.07
N ALA A 28 -0.93 0.73 -2.78
CA ALA A 28 -0.53 -0.16 -1.70
C ALA A 28 -1.47 -1.37 -1.56
N PHE A 29 -2.78 -1.17 -1.71
CA PHE A 29 -3.76 -2.26 -1.72
C PHE A 29 -3.52 -3.23 -2.88
N GLY A 30 -3.30 -2.70 -4.08
CA GLY A 30 -3.01 -3.49 -5.28
C GLY A 30 -1.73 -4.32 -5.14
N MET A 31 -0.63 -3.69 -4.71
CA MET A 31 0.63 -4.37 -4.45
C MET A 31 0.48 -5.46 -3.38
N GLY A 32 -0.21 -5.16 -2.27
CA GLY A 32 -0.44 -6.10 -1.18
C GLY A 32 -1.37 -7.27 -1.56
N CYS A 33 -2.39 -7.02 -2.39
CA CYS A 33 -3.27 -8.06 -2.91
C CYS A 33 -2.55 -8.99 -3.87
N VAL A 34 -1.78 -8.46 -4.83
CA VAL A 34 -1.05 -9.25 -5.82
C VAL A 34 0.09 -10.04 -5.16
N GLY A 35 0.91 -9.37 -4.34
CA GLY A 35 2.00 -10.02 -3.61
C GLY A 35 1.49 -11.04 -2.60
N GLY A 36 0.44 -10.71 -1.86
CA GLY A 36 -0.22 -11.60 -0.90
C GLY A 36 -0.85 -12.80 -1.57
N PHE A 37 -1.54 -12.61 -2.71
CA PHE A 37 -2.11 -13.71 -3.48
C PHE A 37 -1.03 -14.68 -3.94
N LEU A 38 0.05 -14.19 -4.55
CA LEU A 38 1.12 -15.05 -5.05
C LEU A 38 1.82 -15.81 -3.90
N TRP A 39 2.12 -15.12 -2.79
CA TRP A 39 2.76 -15.73 -1.64
C TRP A 39 1.88 -16.79 -0.96
N HIS A 40 0.61 -16.47 -0.70
CA HIS A 40 -0.33 -17.39 -0.06
C HIS A 40 -0.76 -18.53 -0.99
N PHE A 41 -0.75 -18.33 -2.31
CA PHE A 41 -0.97 -19.38 -3.29
C PHE A 41 0.18 -20.40 -3.30
N VAL A 42 1.43 -19.92 -3.38
CA VAL A 42 2.62 -20.80 -3.34
C VAL A 42 2.73 -21.52 -1.99
N LYS A 43 2.51 -20.81 -0.90
CA LYS A 43 2.52 -21.39 0.45
C LYS A 43 1.39 -22.40 0.64
N GLY A 44 0.18 -22.09 0.18
CA GLY A 44 -0.97 -22.99 0.21
C GLY A 44 -0.75 -24.26 -0.62
N ALA A 45 -0.19 -24.13 -1.82
CA ALA A 45 0.13 -25.27 -2.67
C ALA A 45 1.19 -26.21 -2.05
N ARG A 46 2.14 -25.65 -1.30
CA ARG A 46 3.17 -26.42 -0.59
C ARG A 46 2.66 -27.07 0.70
N ASN A 47 1.76 -26.41 1.42
CA ASN A 47 1.27 -26.87 2.73
C ASN A 47 -0.01 -27.75 2.65
N SER A 48 -0.69 -27.81 1.50
CA SER A 48 -1.92 -28.62 1.35
C SER A 48 -1.65 -30.11 1.05
N PRO A 49 -2.49 -31.02 1.60
CA PRO A 49 -2.40 -32.48 1.39
C PRO A 49 -2.57 -32.85 -0.09
N ARG A 50 -1.94 -33.96 -0.52
CA ARG A 50 -1.96 -34.45 -1.90
C ARG A 50 -3.40 -34.79 -2.32
N GLY A 51 -3.96 -34.04 -3.27
CA GLY A 51 -5.32 -34.22 -3.82
C GLY A 51 -6.08 -32.91 -3.98
N GLU A 52 -6.04 -32.04 -2.96
CA GLU A 52 -6.80 -30.77 -2.90
C GLU A 52 -5.87 -29.54 -2.96
N ARG A 53 -4.67 -29.70 -3.54
CA ARG A 53 -3.62 -28.66 -3.52
C ARG A 53 -4.04 -27.37 -4.20
N LEU A 54 -4.75 -27.47 -5.33
CA LEU A 54 -5.22 -26.30 -6.06
C LEU A 54 -6.37 -25.61 -5.33
N HIS A 55 -7.31 -26.37 -4.76
CA HIS A 55 -8.43 -25.84 -4.01
C HIS A 55 -7.96 -25.16 -2.71
N GLY A 56 -7.07 -25.83 -1.96
CA GLY A 56 -6.46 -25.29 -0.74
C GLY A 56 -5.56 -24.08 -0.99
N ALA A 57 -4.81 -24.07 -2.10
CA ALA A 57 -4.00 -22.93 -2.51
C ALA A 57 -4.88 -21.73 -2.90
N LEU A 58 -5.91 -21.93 -3.72
CA LEU A 58 -6.84 -20.87 -4.13
C LEU A 58 -7.63 -20.32 -2.94
N TYR A 59 -8.13 -21.20 -2.07
CA TYR A 59 -8.87 -20.80 -0.88
C TYR A 59 -7.99 -19.98 0.08
N SER A 60 -6.74 -20.41 0.29
CA SER A 60 -5.77 -19.68 1.14
C SER A 60 -5.37 -18.34 0.52
N ALA A 61 -5.14 -18.30 -0.80
CA ALA A 61 -4.79 -17.06 -1.50
C ALA A 61 -5.94 -16.05 -1.47
N LYS A 62 -7.17 -16.48 -1.78
CA LYS A 62 -8.36 -15.62 -1.80
C LYS A 62 -8.73 -15.06 -0.43
N THR A 63 -8.59 -15.85 0.62
CA THR A 63 -8.95 -15.42 1.98
C THR A 63 -7.89 -14.52 2.62
N ARG A 64 -6.61 -14.67 2.25
CA ARG A 64 -5.49 -13.95 2.88
C ARG A 64 -4.96 -12.76 2.09
N ALA A 65 -5.06 -12.78 0.75
CA ALA A 65 -4.65 -11.66 -0.11
C ALA A 65 -5.33 -10.32 0.23
N PRO A 66 -6.66 -10.23 0.41
CA PRO A 66 -7.29 -8.95 0.76
C PRO A 66 -6.94 -8.48 2.17
N ILE A 67 -6.67 -9.40 3.10
CA ILE A 67 -6.24 -9.06 4.46
C ILE A 67 -4.87 -8.39 4.39
N LEU A 68 -3.90 -8.99 3.69
CA LEU A 68 -2.57 -8.41 3.50
C LEU A 68 -2.65 -7.08 2.74
N GLY A 69 -3.42 -7.03 1.66
CA GLY A 69 -3.69 -5.81 0.89
C GLY A 69 -4.27 -4.69 1.73
N SER A 70 -5.23 -4.99 2.61
CA SER A 70 -5.83 -4.00 3.50
C SER A 70 -4.85 -3.46 4.53
N SER A 71 -3.97 -4.30 5.08
CA SER A 71 -2.90 -3.85 6.00
C SER A 71 -1.91 -2.93 5.30
N PHE A 72 -1.50 -3.23 4.06
CA PHE A 72 -0.65 -2.35 3.26
C PHE A 72 -1.36 -1.05 2.89
N ALA A 73 -2.65 -1.10 2.57
CA ALA A 73 -3.46 0.07 2.27
C ALA A 73 -3.56 1.00 3.50
N VAL A 74 -3.98 0.49 4.66
CA VAL A 74 -4.07 1.28 5.89
C VAL A 74 -2.72 1.89 6.24
N TRP A 75 -1.63 1.13 6.07
CA TRP A 75 -0.29 1.65 6.29
C TRP A 75 0.08 2.79 5.33
N GLY A 76 -0.11 2.61 4.01
CA GLY A 76 0.17 3.63 3.01
C GLY A 76 -0.72 4.87 3.14
N GLY A 77 -2.02 4.69 3.32
CA GLY A 77 -2.96 5.80 3.45
C GLY A 77 -2.81 6.59 4.73
N THR A 78 -2.47 5.94 5.83
CA THR A 78 -2.22 6.65 7.10
C THR A 78 -0.92 7.44 7.02
N PHE A 79 0.14 6.90 6.40
CA PHE A 79 1.39 7.62 6.14
C PHE A 79 1.15 8.90 5.32
N SER A 80 0.40 8.79 4.22
CA SER A 80 0.10 9.93 3.34
C SER A 80 -0.87 10.95 3.98
N ALA A 81 -1.81 10.49 4.82
CA ALA A 81 -2.70 11.38 5.58
C ALA A 81 -1.95 12.21 6.63
N PHE A 82 -0.96 11.60 7.31
CA PHE A 82 -0.10 12.33 8.24
C PHE A 82 0.82 13.32 7.52
N ASP A 83 1.38 12.96 6.35
CA ASP A 83 2.20 13.88 5.56
C ASP A 83 1.40 15.11 5.08
N CYS A 84 0.20 14.88 4.56
CA CYS A 84 -0.74 15.94 4.13
C CYS A 84 -1.18 16.87 5.27
N SER A 85 -1.52 16.31 6.43
CA SER A 85 -1.98 17.11 7.59
C SER A 85 -0.85 17.97 8.18
N LEU A 86 0.38 17.47 8.17
CA LEU A 86 1.53 18.23 8.66
C LEU A 86 1.99 19.30 7.65
N GLN A 87 1.91 19.05 6.33
CA GLN A 87 2.08 20.10 5.31
C GLN A 87 1.05 21.23 5.49
N TYR A 88 -0.21 20.89 5.75
CA TYR A 88 -1.29 21.87 5.95
C TYR A 88 -1.08 22.74 7.20
N ILE A 89 -0.62 22.16 8.31
CA ILE A 89 -0.42 22.87 9.59
C ILE A 89 0.86 23.72 9.58
N ARG A 90 1.95 23.24 8.96
CA ARG A 90 3.29 23.81 9.14
C ARG A 90 3.82 24.57 7.92
N GLN A 91 3.17 24.48 6.76
CA GLN A 91 3.58 25.09 5.47
C GLN A 91 5.07 24.86 5.13
N ARG A 92 5.61 23.70 5.55
CA ARG A 92 7.00 23.29 5.39
C ARG A 92 7.07 21.79 5.10
N ASP A 93 7.80 21.42 4.06
CA ASP A 93 8.06 20.03 3.67
C ASP A 93 9.30 19.48 4.40
N ASP A 94 9.14 19.07 5.66
CA ASP A 94 10.24 18.51 6.43
C ASP A 94 10.12 16.98 6.55
N HIS A 95 11.23 16.26 6.29
CA HIS A 95 11.37 14.79 6.43
C HIS A 95 10.97 14.24 7.82
N TRP A 96 10.75 15.11 8.80
CA TRP A 96 10.23 14.77 10.13
C TRP A 96 8.76 14.30 10.10
N ASN A 97 7.97 14.74 9.11
CA ASN A 97 6.58 14.30 8.93
C ASN A 97 6.49 12.83 8.48
N ALA A 98 7.40 12.40 7.61
CA ALA A 98 7.54 11.01 7.18
C ALA A 98 8.02 10.09 8.33
N ILE A 99 8.88 10.58 9.21
CA ILE A 99 9.41 9.79 10.33
C ILE A 99 8.37 9.67 11.47
N ALA A 100 7.66 10.75 11.78
CA ALA A 100 6.58 10.74 12.77
C ALA A 100 5.37 9.90 12.32
N SER A 101 4.98 10.01 11.05
CA SER A 101 3.91 9.20 10.46
C SER A 101 4.28 7.70 10.43
N GLY A 102 5.52 7.36 10.05
CA GLY A 102 6.01 5.99 10.11
C GLY A 102 5.98 5.38 11.52
N PHE A 103 6.31 6.18 12.55
CA PHE A 103 6.25 5.74 13.95
C PHE A 103 4.80 5.58 14.44
N LEU A 104 3.90 6.50 14.12
CA LEU A 104 2.48 6.42 14.48
C LEU A 104 1.73 5.30 13.76
N THR A 105 2.15 4.95 12.53
CA THR A 105 1.49 3.92 11.72
C THR A 105 2.06 2.52 11.99
N GLY A 106 3.29 2.41 12.50
CA GLY A 106 3.99 1.14 12.72
C GLY A 106 4.37 0.79 14.17
N GLY A 107 4.25 1.73 15.12
CA GLY A 107 4.74 1.55 16.49
C GLY A 107 3.62 1.31 17.51
N GLY A 108 3.43 0.04 17.88
CA GLY A 108 3.03 -0.41 19.23
C GLY A 108 1.65 -0.01 19.75
#